data_AF-A0AAQ4FR38-F1
#
_entry.id   AF-A0AAQ4FR38-F1
#
_cell.length_a   1.000
_cell.length_b   1.000
_cell.length_c   1.000
_cell.angle_alpha   90.00
_cell.angle_beta   90.00
_cell.angle_gamma   90.00
#
_symmetry.space_group_name_H-M   'P 1'
#
loop_
_entity.id
_entity.type
_entity.pdbx_description
1 polymer ?
#
loop_
_entity_poly.entity_id
_entity_poly.type
_entity_poly.pdbx_seq_one_letter_code
_entity_poly.pdbx_strand_id
1 'polypeptide(L)'
;MSSVDKGYEGEVHVNGYVPDYRLFNMQSCYVMQDDCLLPYLTVREALTMSIDLRMPALGRGKTSYLSSLSWRILTGVPFSSFFHLNQEKAEVELQYKSPTKCHREFVTLLKRCFYCIARNETTLVRVLMSVFFALLLSVLYYGCGNRAAQARDTAALYTSATFMMLLEFIGGTVLIFPSEIDAILREQRNCWYRHSYFYIARIIAELPFTIICPAIKMIIIHWTTSQPMDLYRIATIILLSIQMCSTSQSIGYVVSTPLNPQMAVVFGMAASAPAILFCGFFVQTRYLHPAVAWFMFCTHSFYVQRGFMFALFGWDRGELVCDERDSDTLCIPIDGDQVLDVMDAKNVDLFAYSGIVLAFDVTLKFVAFGLLKWRIWRKR
;
A
#
# COMPACT_ATOMS: atom_id res chain seq x y z
N MET A 1 19.37 10.72 -26.33
CA MET A 1 17.94 11.05 -26.54
C MET A 1 17.96 12.31 -27.38
N SER A 2 17.79 12.17 -28.69
CA SER A 2 17.61 13.30 -29.59
C SER A 2 16.23 13.88 -29.29
N SER A 3 16.19 14.91 -28.45
CA SER A 3 14.99 15.70 -28.21
C SER A 3 14.66 16.45 -29.49
N VAL A 4 13.83 15.84 -30.33
CA VAL A 4 12.95 16.56 -31.23
C VAL A 4 11.96 17.28 -30.34
N ASP A 5 12.22 18.58 -30.10
CA ASP A 5 11.25 19.65 -29.87
C ASP A 5 11.94 20.82 -29.16
N LYS A 6 12.61 21.66 -29.97
CA LYS A 6 12.76 23.13 -29.86
C LYS A 6 13.90 23.62 -30.76
N GLY A 7 13.56 23.98 -32.01
CA GLY A 7 14.10 25.11 -32.79
C GLY A 7 15.60 25.33 -33.01
N TYR A 8 16.51 24.52 -32.48
CA TYR A 8 17.95 24.76 -32.57
C TYR A 8 18.68 23.46 -32.91
N GLU A 9 19.48 23.48 -33.97
CA GLU A 9 20.42 22.41 -34.35
C GLU A 9 21.83 22.81 -33.92
N GLY A 10 22.55 21.89 -33.27
CA GLY A 10 23.94 22.11 -32.83
C GLY A 10 24.48 20.91 -32.04
N GLU A 11 25.81 20.78 -32.01
CA GLU A 11 26.51 19.75 -31.24
C GLU A 11 27.00 20.33 -29.91
N VAL A 12 26.72 19.63 -28.80
CA VAL A 12 27.19 20.03 -27.47
C VAL A 12 28.51 19.32 -27.19
N HIS A 13 29.61 20.06 -27.10
CA HIS A 13 30.91 19.52 -26.73
C HIS A 13 31.15 19.64 -25.23
N VAL A 14 31.68 18.59 -24.60
CA VAL A 14 32.18 18.60 -23.23
C VAL A 14 33.70 18.49 -23.30
N ASN A 15 34.42 19.52 -22.83
CA ASN A 15 35.88 19.62 -22.92
C ASN A 15 36.43 19.42 -24.35
N GLY A 16 35.72 19.92 -25.37
CA GLY A 16 36.11 19.85 -26.77
C GLY A 16 35.70 18.57 -27.52
N TYR A 17 35.17 17.56 -26.83
CA TYR A 17 34.72 16.31 -27.45
C TYR A 17 33.20 16.20 -27.46
N VAL A 18 32.63 15.59 -28.51
CA VAL A 18 31.21 15.21 -28.51
C VAL A 18 31.04 14.08 -27.48
N PRO A 19 30.31 14.33 -26.37
CA PRO A 19 30.18 13.34 -25.31
C PRO A 19 29.34 12.17 -25.82
N ASP A 20 29.79 10.94 -25.57
CA ASP A 20 28.90 9.80 -25.63
C ASP A 20 27.89 9.94 -24.48
N TYR A 21 26.67 10.38 -24.81
CA TYR A 21 25.60 10.61 -23.84
C TYR A 21 25.29 9.40 -22.97
N ARG A 22 25.58 8.16 -23.41
CA ARG A 22 25.44 6.98 -22.54
C ARG A 22 26.47 6.97 -21.43
N LEU A 23 27.75 7.21 -21.76
CA LEU A 23 28.82 7.32 -20.79
C LEU A 23 28.69 8.56 -19.91
N PHE A 24 28.34 9.69 -20.50
CA PHE A 24 28.17 10.95 -19.80
C PHE A 24 27.06 10.87 -18.75
N ASN A 25 25.92 10.24 -19.04
CA ASN A 25 24.85 10.02 -18.07
C ASN A 25 25.22 9.05 -16.92
N MET A 26 26.25 8.22 -17.10
CA MET A 26 26.76 7.33 -16.05
C MET A 26 27.77 8.04 -15.14
N GLN A 27 28.46 9.07 -15.66
CA GLN A 27 29.45 9.87 -14.93
C GLN A 27 28.88 11.17 -14.34
N SER A 28 27.71 11.62 -14.83
CA SER A 28 27.02 12.79 -14.33
C SER A 28 25.88 12.40 -13.38
N CYS A 29 25.58 13.29 -12.43
CA CYS A 29 24.48 13.14 -11.51
C CYS A 29 23.67 14.42 -11.52
N TYR A 30 22.36 14.29 -11.62
CA TYR A 30 21.46 15.40 -11.42
C TYR A 30 21.40 15.77 -9.94
N VAL A 31 21.73 17.03 -9.63
CA VAL A 31 21.65 17.63 -8.30
C VAL A 31 20.55 18.68 -8.33
N MET A 32 19.50 18.49 -7.51
CA MET A 32 18.43 19.47 -7.33
C MET A 32 18.87 20.53 -6.31
N GLN A 33 18.33 21.74 -6.40
CA GLN A 33 18.54 22.78 -5.36
C GLN A 33 17.93 22.39 -4.01
N ASP A 34 16.83 21.63 -4.01
CA ASP A 34 16.19 21.13 -2.80
C ASP A 34 16.68 19.73 -2.41
N ASP A 35 16.91 19.50 -1.12
CA ASP A 35 17.25 18.19 -0.59
C ASP A 35 15.98 17.35 -0.37
N CYS A 36 15.71 16.39 -1.27
CA CYS A 36 14.66 15.38 -1.07
C CYS A 36 15.29 14.10 -0.51
N LEU A 37 15.67 14.13 0.77
CA LEU A 37 16.16 12.96 1.48
C LEU A 37 15.00 12.10 1.98
N LEU A 38 15.19 10.77 2.00
CA LEU A 38 14.26 9.86 2.68
C LEU A 38 14.50 10.00 4.20
N PRO A 39 13.55 10.56 4.96
CA PRO A 39 13.81 10.98 6.35
C PRO A 39 14.06 9.80 7.31
N TYR A 40 13.66 8.59 6.91
CA TYR A 40 13.73 7.39 7.75
C TYR A 40 15.01 6.55 7.57
N LEU A 41 15.92 7.00 6.69
CA LEU A 41 17.22 6.34 6.47
C LEU A 41 18.33 7.16 7.11
N THR A 42 19.27 6.48 7.78
CA THR A 42 20.51 7.13 8.20
C THR A 42 21.37 7.49 7.00
N VAL A 43 22.25 8.48 7.14
CA VAL A 43 23.17 8.90 6.07
C VAL A 43 24.02 7.71 5.59
N ARG A 44 24.49 6.86 6.51
CA ARG A 44 25.27 5.66 6.17
C ARG A 44 24.46 4.66 5.34
N GLU A 45 23.21 4.42 5.69
CA GLU A 45 22.32 3.51 4.94
C GLU A 45 22.02 4.07 3.56
N ALA A 46 21.67 5.36 3.46
CA ALA A 46 21.41 6.03 2.20
C ALA A 46 22.62 5.96 1.25
N LEU A 47 23.83 6.23 1.75
CA LEU A 47 25.07 6.12 0.99
C LEU A 47 25.36 4.67 0.56
N THR A 48 25.21 3.71 1.48
CA THR A 48 25.47 2.29 1.19
C THR A 48 24.51 1.77 0.13
N MET A 49 23.21 2.09 0.23
CA MET A 49 22.21 1.73 -0.76
C MET A 49 22.48 2.40 -2.11
N SER A 50 22.90 3.66 -2.11
CA SER A 50 23.26 4.38 -3.35
C SER A 50 24.47 3.74 -4.05
N ILE A 51 25.48 3.32 -3.29
CA ILE A 51 26.63 2.56 -3.80
C ILE A 51 26.17 1.21 -4.34
N ASP A 52 25.34 0.46 -3.60
CA ASP A 52 24.85 -0.85 -4.05
C ASP A 52 24.02 -0.77 -5.35
N LEU A 53 23.29 0.33 -5.56
CA LEU A 53 22.49 0.57 -6.76
C LEU A 53 23.32 1.06 -7.95
N ARG A 54 24.27 1.98 -7.72
CA ARG A 54 25.12 2.56 -8.79
C ARG A 54 26.32 1.70 -9.15
N MET A 55 26.86 0.97 -8.18
CA MET A 55 28.10 0.22 -8.27
C MET A 55 27.89 -1.28 -7.90
N PRO A 56 27.10 -2.03 -8.69
CA PRO A 56 26.74 -3.41 -8.36
C PRO A 56 27.90 -4.41 -8.40
N ALA A 57 28.93 -4.15 -9.20
CA ALA A 57 30.09 -5.01 -9.35
C ALA A 57 31.04 -4.94 -8.14
N LEU A 58 30.82 -4.00 -7.21
CA LEU A 58 31.62 -3.90 -6.01
C LEU A 58 31.31 -5.06 -5.06
N GLY A 59 32.36 -5.82 -4.69
CA GLY A 59 32.27 -6.79 -3.61
C GLY A 59 31.87 -6.11 -2.29
N ARG A 60 31.19 -6.85 -1.39
CA ARG A 60 30.71 -6.30 -0.10
C ARG A 60 31.80 -5.58 0.70
N GLY A 61 33.03 -6.11 0.73
CA GLY A 61 34.16 -5.48 1.42
C GLY A 61 34.53 -4.10 0.87
N LYS A 62 34.60 -3.97 -0.47
CA LYS A 62 34.86 -2.68 -1.13
C LYS A 62 33.67 -1.71 -1.02
N THR A 63 32.44 -2.23 -0.94
CA THR A 63 31.22 -1.44 -0.68
C THR A 63 31.26 -0.80 0.71
N SER A 64 31.59 -1.58 1.75
CA SER A 64 31.78 -1.08 3.11
C SER A 64 32.94 -0.09 3.21
N TYR A 65 34.02 -0.31 2.46
CA TYR A 65 35.13 0.64 2.40
C TYR A 65 34.72 1.96 1.76
N LEU A 66 34.04 1.95 0.61
CA LEU A 66 33.60 3.19 -0.06
C LEU A 66 32.50 3.91 0.73
N SER A 67 31.60 3.21 1.41
CA SER A 67 30.62 3.85 2.29
C SER A 67 31.29 4.47 3.51
N SER A 68 32.30 3.80 4.08
CA SER A 68 33.15 4.36 5.14
C SER A 68 33.98 5.55 4.65
N LEU A 69 34.54 5.51 3.44
CA LEU A 69 35.31 6.59 2.85
C LEU A 69 34.43 7.80 2.53
N SER A 70 33.25 7.58 1.92
CA SER A 70 32.27 8.64 1.65
C SER A 70 31.78 9.29 2.95
N TRP A 71 31.59 8.48 4.00
CA TRP A 71 31.29 8.98 5.34
C TRP A 71 32.45 9.83 5.90
N ARG A 72 33.69 9.38 5.77
CA ARG A 72 34.88 10.12 6.21
C ARG A 72 35.05 11.45 5.47
N ILE A 73 34.72 11.50 4.18
CA ILE A 73 34.72 12.73 3.37
C ILE A 73 33.67 13.71 3.89
N LEU A 74 32.45 13.24 4.18
CA LEU A 74 31.37 14.07 4.73
C LEU A 74 31.67 14.57 6.15
N THR A 75 32.48 13.84 6.93
CA THR A 75 32.90 14.24 8.28
C THR A 75 34.18 15.11 8.32
N GLY A 76 34.66 15.60 7.16
CA GLY A 76 35.70 16.65 7.13
C GLY A 76 37.16 16.19 7.16
N VAL A 77 37.50 15.03 6.59
CA VAL A 77 38.91 14.66 6.37
C VAL A 77 39.51 15.52 5.24
N PRO A 78 40.74 16.07 5.40
CA PRO A 78 41.32 17.01 4.43
C PRO A 78 41.50 16.42 3.03
N PHE A 79 41.20 17.26 2.03
CA PHE A 79 41.16 16.96 0.59
C PHE A 79 42.53 16.55 -0.01
N SER A 80 43.64 16.77 0.70
CA SER A 80 45.00 16.46 0.23
C SER A 80 45.27 14.96 0.04
N SER A 81 44.52 14.09 0.71
CA SER A 81 44.62 12.62 0.51
C SER A 81 43.92 12.11 -0.75
N PHE A 82 43.29 12.99 -1.54
CA PHE A 82 42.44 12.62 -2.68
C PHE A 82 43.21 12.38 -3.99
N PHE A 83 44.42 12.97 -4.13
CA PHE A 83 45.14 12.99 -5.41
C PHE A 83 45.82 11.65 -5.78
N HIS A 84 46.14 10.80 -4.80
CA HIS A 84 46.80 9.51 -5.05
C HIS A 84 45.86 8.39 -5.53
N LEU A 85 44.54 8.60 -5.53
CA LEU A 85 43.54 7.62 -5.95
C LEU A 85 43.20 7.65 -7.46
N ASN A 86 43.81 8.55 -8.24
CA ASN A 86 43.41 8.80 -9.62
C ASN A 86 44.13 7.95 -10.68
N GLN A 87 45.28 7.34 -10.38
CA GLN A 87 46.02 6.54 -11.38
C GLN A 87 45.60 5.06 -11.46
N GLU A 88 45.06 4.45 -10.39
CA GLU A 88 44.51 3.08 -10.45
C GLU A 88 43.07 3.01 -11.02
N LYS A 89 42.39 4.14 -11.21
CA LYS A 89 40.96 4.19 -11.60
C LYS A 89 40.69 3.87 -13.07
N ALA A 90 41.62 4.20 -13.98
CA ALA A 90 41.36 4.10 -15.42
C ALA A 90 41.20 2.65 -15.91
N GLU A 91 41.88 1.68 -15.27
CA GLU A 91 41.73 0.25 -15.60
C GLU A 91 40.53 -0.42 -14.91
N VAL A 92 40.08 0.11 -13.76
CA VAL A 92 38.89 -0.38 -13.04
C VAL A 92 37.58 0.09 -13.69
N GLU A 93 37.59 1.23 -14.39
CA GLU A 93 36.42 1.81 -15.08
C GLU A 93 35.88 0.95 -16.24
N LEU A 94 36.72 0.11 -16.87
CA LEU A 94 36.30 -0.76 -17.99
C LEU A 94 35.63 -2.07 -17.55
N GLN A 95 35.91 -2.55 -16.32
CA GLN A 95 35.43 -3.84 -15.82
C GLN A 95 34.09 -3.75 -15.06
N TYR A 96 33.57 -2.53 -14.86
CA TYR A 96 32.35 -2.26 -14.11
C TYR A 96 31.04 -2.44 -14.90
N LYS A 97 31.15 -2.92 -16.14
CA LYS A 97 30.08 -3.20 -17.12
C LYS A 97 29.20 -4.41 -16.78
N SER A 98 28.94 -4.71 -15.51
CA SER A 98 27.89 -5.68 -15.15
C SER A 98 26.60 -4.91 -14.90
N PRO A 99 25.47 -5.22 -15.58
CA PRO A 99 24.18 -4.87 -15.00
C PRO A 99 24.16 -5.36 -13.56
N THR A 100 23.56 -4.59 -12.65
CA THR A 100 23.13 -5.10 -11.34
C THR A 100 22.60 -6.51 -11.55
N LYS A 101 23.12 -7.52 -10.83
CA LYS A 101 22.40 -8.80 -10.76
C LYS A 101 21.00 -8.42 -10.31
N CYS A 102 20.00 -8.67 -11.15
CA CYS A 102 18.60 -8.26 -10.97
C CYS A 102 18.10 -8.47 -9.53
N HIS A 103 18.55 -9.55 -8.90
CA HIS A 103 18.26 -9.89 -7.52
C HIS A 103 18.84 -8.91 -6.48
N ARG A 104 20.09 -8.45 -6.64
CA ARG A 104 20.75 -7.53 -5.69
C ARG A 104 20.07 -6.16 -5.69
N GLU A 105 19.71 -5.64 -6.87
CA GLU A 105 18.93 -4.40 -7.01
C GLU A 105 17.58 -4.52 -6.27
N PHE A 106 16.82 -5.58 -6.55
CA PHE A 106 15.52 -5.82 -5.93
C PHE A 106 15.63 -5.96 -4.40
N VAL A 107 16.59 -6.74 -3.88
CA VAL A 107 16.77 -6.91 -2.44
C VAL A 107 17.16 -5.62 -1.74
N THR A 108 18.02 -4.80 -2.35
CA THR A 108 18.38 -3.48 -1.79
C THR A 108 17.16 -2.56 -1.73
N LEU A 109 16.35 -2.52 -2.78
CA LEU A 109 15.11 -1.73 -2.80
C LEU A 109 14.09 -2.23 -1.77
N LEU A 110 13.91 -3.54 -1.67
CA LEU A 110 12.99 -4.15 -0.70
C LEU A 110 13.39 -3.80 0.74
N LYS A 111 14.68 -3.94 1.07
CA LYS A 111 15.21 -3.54 2.39
C LYS A 111 15.00 -2.06 2.66
N ARG A 112 15.26 -1.20 1.66
CA ARG A 112 15.05 0.23 1.77
C ARG A 112 13.59 0.55 2.09
N CYS A 113 12.65 0.05 1.28
CA CYS A 113 11.23 0.27 1.49
C CYS A 113 10.78 -0.24 2.86
N PHE A 114 11.22 -1.43 3.26
CA PHE A 114 10.87 -2.00 4.56
C PHE A 114 11.38 -1.13 5.73
N TYR A 115 12.63 -0.66 5.69
CA TYR A 115 13.14 0.24 6.74
C TYR A 115 12.41 1.57 6.78
N CYS A 116 12.10 2.16 5.62
CA CYS A 116 11.33 3.40 5.56
C CYS A 116 9.94 3.22 6.20
N ILE A 117 9.24 2.12 5.91
CA ILE A 117 7.91 1.87 6.46
C ILE A 117 7.99 1.54 7.96
N ALA A 118 8.93 0.69 8.37
CA ALA A 118 9.05 0.20 9.74
C ALA A 118 9.52 1.28 10.72
N ARG A 119 10.36 2.23 10.28
CA ARG A 119 10.83 3.35 11.11
C ARG A 119 9.95 4.59 11.02
N ASN A 120 8.93 4.58 10.17
CA ASN A 120 8.01 5.70 10.07
C ASN A 120 7.07 5.70 11.28
N GLU A 121 7.16 6.77 12.08
CA GLU A 121 6.34 6.99 13.27
C GLU A 121 4.83 6.94 12.95
N THR A 122 4.43 7.42 11.77
CA THR A 122 3.02 7.37 11.34
C THR A 122 2.52 5.94 11.17
N THR A 123 3.37 4.99 10.78
CA THR A 123 3.01 3.56 10.69
C THR A 123 2.69 3.00 12.08
N LEU A 124 3.50 3.33 13.09
CA LEU A 124 3.25 2.92 14.47
C LEU A 124 1.93 3.49 14.99
N VAL A 125 1.69 4.79 14.77
CA VAL A 125 0.43 5.45 15.16
C VAL A 125 -0.76 4.77 14.50
N ARG A 126 -0.66 4.36 13.22
CA ARG A 126 -1.73 3.64 12.52
C ARG A 126 -2.05 2.28 13.15
N VAL A 127 -1.03 1.52 13.56
CA VAL A 127 -1.23 0.25 14.27
C VAL A 127 -1.93 0.49 15.61
N LEU A 128 -1.48 1.48 16.38
CA LEU A 128 -2.07 1.82 17.67
C LEU A 128 -3.53 2.28 17.53
N MET A 129 -3.83 3.14 16.55
CA MET A 129 -5.18 3.59 16.26
C MET A 129 -6.10 2.45 15.80
N SER A 130 -5.58 1.51 14.99
CA SER A 130 -6.32 0.33 14.56
C SER A 130 -6.74 -0.54 15.74
N VAL A 131 -5.85 -0.75 16.72
CA VAL A 131 -6.17 -1.48 17.96
C VAL A 131 -7.15 -0.69 18.82
N PHE A 132 -6.96 0.62 18.97
CA PHE A 132 -7.87 1.49 19.72
C PHE A 132 -9.30 1.43 19.18
N PHE A 133 -9.50 1.57 17.86
CA PHE A 133 -10.83 1.48 17.25
C PHE A 133 -11.41 0.07 17.31
N ALA A 134 -10.59 -0.99 17.26
CA ALA A 134 -11.04 -2.36 17.47
C ALA A 134 -11.61 -2.55 18.89
N LEU A 135 -10.93 -2.02 19.91
CA LEU A 135 -11.37 -2.08 21.31
C LEU A 135 -12.61 -1.21 21.53
N LEU A 136 -12.66 -0.01 20.96
CA LEU A 136 -13.83 0.88 21.05
C LEU A 136 -15.09 0.20 20.52
N LEU A 137 -15.00 -0.39 19.31
CA LEU A 137 -16.12 -1.14 18.72
C LEU A 137 -16.46 -2.39 19.54
N SER A 138 -15.45 -3.07 20.10
CA SER A 138 -15.65 -4.25 20.95
C SER A 138 -16.41 -3.95 22.23
N VAL A 139 -16.13 -2.82 22.88
CA VAL A 139 -16.84 -2.38 24.09
C VAL A 139 -18.29 -2.02 23.78
N LEU A 140 -18.52 -1.32 22.66
CA LEU A 140 -19.86 -0.89 22.26
C LEU A 140 -20.79 -2.07 21.92
N TYR A 141 -20.24 -3.13 21.33
CA TYR A 141 -21.00 -4.29 20.83
C TYR A 141 -20.69 -5.58 21.60
N TYR A 142 -20.29 -5.47 22.86
CA TYR A 142 -19.87 -6.62 23.66
C TYR A 142 -20.96 -7.70 23.75
N GLY A 143 -20.59 -8.94 23.39
CA GLY A 143 -21.51 -10.09 23.44
C GLY A 143 -22.73 -10.02 22.52
N CYS A 144 -22.75 -9.16 21.50
CA CYS A 144 -23.91 -9.00 20.61
C CYS A 144 -24.15 -10.21 19.68
N GLY A 145 -23.12 -11.03 19.45
CA GLY A 145 -23.11 -11.96 18.32
C GLY A 145 -24.17 -13.05 18.34
N ASN A 146 -24.63 -13.49 19.52
CA ASN A 146 -25.58 -14.60 19.64
C ASN A 146 -27.02 -14.14 19.95
N ARG A 147 -27.26 -12.83 20.08
CA ARG A 147 -28.59 -12.29 20.40
C ARG A 147 -29.38 -12.01 19.12
N ALA A 148 -30.56 -12.62 18.97
CA ALA A 148 -31.41 -12.45 17.79
C ALA A 148 -31.82 -10.98 17.56
N ALA A 149 -32.19 -10.27 18.62
CA ALA A 149 -32.54 -8.85 18.57
C ALA A 149 -31.40 -7.96 18.02
N GLN A 150 -30.15 -8.37 18.21
CA GLN A 150 -28.94 -7.62 17.84
C GLN A 150 -28.29 -8.15 16.56
N ALA A 151 -28.98 -8.96 15.75
CA ALA A 151 -28.43 -9.47 14.49
C ALA A 151 -28.05 -8.33 13.53
N ARG A 152 -28.89 -7.29 13.44
CA ARG A 152 -28.62 -6.08 12.64
C ARG A 152 -27.46 -5.26 13.22
N ASP A 153 -27.34 -5.21 14.54
CA ASP A 153 -26.26 -4.51 15.24
C ASP A 153 -24.91 -5.20 15.01
N THR A 154 -24.90 -6.54 15.02
CA THR A 154 -23.74 -7.35 14.63
C THR A 154 -23.32 -7.04 13.19
N ALA A 155 -24.28 -6.97 12.27
CA ALA A 155 -23.99 -6.58 10.89
C ALA A 155 -23.43 -5.15 10.80
N ALA A 156 -24.00 -4.19 11.55
CA ALA A 156 -23.54 -2.80 11.61
C ALA A 156 -22.11 -2.68 12.16
N LEU A 157 -21.76 -3.47 13.18
CA LEU A 157 -20.41 -3.55 13.74
C LEU A 157 -19.39 -3.95 12.67
N TYR A 158 -19.62 -5.04 11.93
CA TYR A 158 -18.68 -5.49 10.89
C TYR A 158 -18.61 -4.51 9.70
N THR A 159 -19.74 -3.86 9.38
CA THR A 159 -19.78 -2.79 8.38
C THR A 159 -18.93 -1.60 8.81
N SER A 160 -19.11 -1.13 10.05
CA SER A 160 -18.38 0.02 10.58
C SER A 160 -16.87 -0.25 10.68
N ALA A 161 -16.48 -1.47 11.08
CA ALA A 161 -15.08 -1.90 11.06
C ALA A 161 -14.48 -1.83 9.65
N THR A 162 -15.24 -2.24 8.62
CA THR A 162 -14.86 -2.18 7.20
C THR A 162 -14.66 -0.74 6.73
N PHE A 163 -15.53 0.19 7.13
CA PHE A 163 -15.38 1.61 6.79
C PHE A 163 -14.17 2.25 7.47
N MET A 164 -13.92 1.94 8.73
CA MET A 164 -12.71 2.43 9.42
C MET A 164 -11.45 1.92 8.71
N MET A 165 -11.43 0.64 8.31
CA MET A 165 -10.32 0.07 7.51
C MET A 165 -10.14 0.78 6.16
N LEU A 166 -11.23 1.06 5.44
CA LEU A 166 -11.19 1.81 4.17
C LEU A 166 -10.48 3.17 4.33
N LEU A 167 -10.92 3.96 5.33
CA LEU A 167 -10.40 5.30 5.58
C LEU A 167 -8.94 5.27 6.07
N GLU A 168 -8.59 4.35 6.96
CA GLU A 168 -7.21 4.19 7.49
C GLU A 168 -6.19 3.83 6.39
N PHE A 169 -6.56 2.96 5.44
CA PHE A 169 -5.66 2.51 4.37
C PHE A 169 -5.53 3.52 3.23
N ILE A 170 -6.63 4.14 2.80
CA ILE A 170 -6.57 5.25 1.84
C ILE A 170 -5.78 6.41 2.45
N GLY A 171 -6.16 6.86 3.65
CA GLY A 171 -5.59 8.02 4.32
C GLY A 171 -4.08 7.93 4.52
N GLY A 172 -3.58 6.78 4.97
CA GLY A 172 -2.13 6.59 5.13
C GLY A 172 -1.36 6.60 3.81
N THR A 173 -1.96 6.08 2.74
CA THR A 173 -1.31 6.02 1.41
C THR A 173 -1.23 7.40 0.77
N VAL A 174 -2.33 8.17 0.83
CA VAL A 174 -2.40 9.52 0.24
C VAL A 174 -1.58 10.58 0.98
N LEU A 175 -1.19 10.30 2.22
CA LEU A 175 -0.28 11.16 2.97
C LEU A 175 1.19 10.90 2.60
N ILE A 176 1.60 9.63 2.55
CA ILE A 176 3.01 9.23 2.46
C ILE A 176 3.45 9.12 1.00
N PHE A 177 2.66 8.50 0.12
CA PHE A 177 3.12 8.20 -1.23
C PHE A 177 3.41 9.45 -2.07
N PRO A 178 2.58 10.51 -2.08
CA PRO A 178 2.88 11.72 -2.85
C PRO A 178 4.17 12.42 -2.46
N SER A 179 4.57 12.38 -1.19
CA SER A 179 5.81 13.01 -0.72
C SER A 179 7.06 12.19 -1.11
N GLU A 180 6.93 10.87 -1.26
CA GLU A 180 8.01 10.01 -1.76
C GLU A 180 8.23 10.13 -3.27
N ILE A 181 7.22 10.54 -4.04
CA ILE A 181 7.29 10.60 -5.52
C ILE A 181 8.44 11.50 -6.00
N ASP A 182 8.71 12.62 -5.35
CA ASP A 182 9.77 13.53 -5.80
C ASP A 182 11.17 12.95 -5.60
N ALA A 183 11.38 12.18 -4.52
CA ALA A 183 12.59 11.39 -4.33
C ALA A 183 12.72 10.29 -5.40
N ILE A 184 11.63 9.56 -5.68
CA ILE A 184 11.61 8.51 -6.71
C ILE A 184 11.93 9.09 -8.09
N LEU A 185 11.33 10.22 -8.47
CA LEU A 185 11.57 10.87 -9.75
C LEU A 185 13.04 11.29 -9.90
N ARG A 186 13.66 11.79 -8.83
CA ARG A 186 15.10 12.13 -8.81
C ARG A 186 15.98 10.90 -9.04
N GLU A 187 15.70 9.80 -8.35
CA GLU A 187 16.45 8.55 -8.47
C GLU A 187 16.28 7.92 -9.88
N GLN A 188 15.08 8.04 -10.45
CA GLN A 188 14.77 7.58 -11.80
C GLN A 188 15.43 8.42 -12.89
N ARG A 189 15.58 9.74 -12.71
CA ARG A 189 16.35 10.61 -13.61
C ARG A 189 17.83 10.25 -13.63
N ASN A 190 18.37 9.90 -12.46
CA ASN A 190 19.73 9.41 -12.32
C ASN A 190 19.89 7.91 -12.68
N CYS A 191 18.83 7.26 -13.16
CA CYS A 191 18.84 5.84 -13.59
C CYS A 191 19.37 4.86 -12.53
N TRP A 192 19.07 5.09 -11.24
CA TRP A 192 19.59 4.23 -10.15
C TRP A 192 19.05 2.80 -10.18
N TYR A 193 17.81 2.62 -10.63
CA TYR A 193 17.12 1.32 -10.69
C TYR A 193 15.96 1.37 -11.66
N ARG A 194 15.43 0.21 -12.06
CA ARG A 194 14.21 0.13 -12.89
C ARG A 194 12.97 0.37 -12.04
N HIS A 195 12.08 1.25 -12.51
CA HIS A 195 10.82 1.57 -11.84
C HIS A 195 9.93 0.35 -11.52
N SER A 196 9.99 -0.72 -12.33
CA SER A 196 9.25 -1.97 -12.09
C SER A 196 9.69 -2.69 -10.82
N TYR A 197 11.00 -2.77 -10.55
CA TYR A 197 11.51 -3.44 -9.35
C TYR A 197 11.17 -2.66 -8.09
N PHE A 198 11.23 -1.32 -8.14
CA PHE A 198 10.82 -0.49 -7.01
C PHE A 198 9.34 -0.65 -6.68
N TYR A 199 8.47 -0.61 -7.69
CA TYR A 199 7.02 -0.74 -7.45
C TYR A 199 6.67 -2.08 -6.79
N ILE A 200 7.24 -3.18 -7.29
CA ILE A 200 7.02 -4.52 -6.72
C ILE A 200 7.64 -4.63 -5.32
N ALA A 201 8.87 -4.11 -5.13
CA ALA A 201 9.52 -4.10 -3.82
C ALA A 201 8.72 -3.30 -2.78
N ARG A 202 8.10 -2.19 -3.19
CA ARG A 202 7.23 -1.38 -2.33
C ARG A 202 5.99 -2.15 -1.90
N ILE A 203 5.27 -2.78 -2.84
CA ILE A 203 4.08 -3.58 -2.53
C ILE A 203 4.45 -4.69 -1.53
N ILE A 204 5.54 -5.42 -1.78
CA ILE A 204 5.97 -6.52 -0.90
C ILE A 204 6.39 -6.01 0.49
N ALA A 205 7.06 -4.86 0.57
CA ALA A 205 7.46 -4.27 1.85
C ALA A 205 6.26 -3.88 2.73
N GLU A 206 5.09 -3.61 2.14
CA GLU A 206 3.87 -3.23 2.86
C GLU A 206 2.98 -4.40 3.24
N LEU A 207 3.09 -5.55 2.56
CA LEU A 207 2.26 -6.74 2.82
C LEU A 207 2.18 -7.14 4.30
N PRO A 208 3.26 -7.14 5.10
CA PRO A 208 3.16 -7.49 6.51
C PRO A 208 2.18 -6.57 7.26
N PHE A 209 2.18 -5.27 6.97
CA PHE A 209 1.30 -4.31 7.61
C PHE A 209 -0.15 -4.46 7.12
N THR A 210 -0.34 -4.67 5.82
CA THR A 210 -1.66 -4.92 5.21
C THR A 210 -2.29 -6.22 5.68
N ILE A 211 -1.50 -7.19 6.16
CA ILE A 211 -2.00 -8.46 6.72
C ILE A 211 -2.24 -8.34 8.23
N ILE A 212 -1.25 -7.86 9.00
CA ILE A 212 -1.26 -7.91 10.46
C ILE A 212 -2.34 -6.99 11.06
N CYS A 213 -2.47 -5.76 10.55
CA CYS A 213 -3.39 -4.77 11.12
C CYS A 213 -4.87 -5.21 11.05
N PRO A 214 -5.42 -5.58 9.88
CA PRO A 214 -6.80 -6.06 9.80
C PRO A 214 -7.00 -7.39 10.53
N ALA A 215 -6.01 -8.30 10.51
CA ALA A 215 -6.12 -9.57 11.23
C ALA A 215 -6.29 -9.34 12.74
N ILE A 216 -5.44 -8.50 13.35
CA ILE A 216 -5.56 -8.16 14.78
C ILE A 216 -6.93 -7.51 15.07
N LYS A 217 -7.36 -6.55 14.24
CA LYS A 217 -8.66 -5.87 14.41
C LYS A 217 -9.83 -6.86 14.42
N MET A 218 -9.88 -7.77 13.45
CA MET A 218 -10.98 -8.74 13.35
C MET A 218 -10.89 -9.82 14.42
N ILE A 219 -9.70 -10.27 14.82
CA ILE A 219 -9.55 -11.24 15.92
C ILE A 219 -10.10 -10.65 17.22
N ILE A 220 -9.78 -9.40 17.53
CA ILE A 220 -10.29 -8.70 18.73
C ILE A 220 -11.82 -8.62 18.66
N ILE A 221 -12.38 -8.10 17.56
CA ILE A 221 -13.83 -7.92 17.40
C ILE A 221 -14.56 -9.26 17.47
N HIS A 222 -14.09 -10.28 16.76
CA HIS A 222 -14.76 -11.58 16.69
C HIS A 222 -14.80 -12.28 18.05
N TRP A 223 -13.71 -12.19 18.82
CA TRP A 223 -13.62 -12.76 20.16
C TRP A 223 -14.52 -12.03 21.18
N THR A 224 -14.46 -10.70 21.23
CA THR A 224 -15.20 -9.89 22.22
C THR A 224 -16.71 -9.89 21.98
N THR A 225 -17.14 -10.10 20.74
CA THR A 225 -18.56 -10.12 20.34
C THR A 225 -19.17 -11.50 20.40
N SER A 226 -18.45 -12.49 20.96
CA SER A 226 -18.89 -13.87 21.18
C SER A 226 -19.44 -14.54 19.92
N GLN A 227 -18.77 -14.34 18.78
CA GLN A 227 -19.12 -15.00 17.53
C GLN A 227 -18.69 -16.48 17.54
N PRO A 228 -19.30 -17.34 16.71
CA PRO A 228 -18.91 -18.74 16.60
C PRO A 228 -17.45 -18.87 16.16
N MET A 229 -16.64 -19.52 16.99
CA MET A 229 -15.19 -19.66 16.83
C MET A 229 -14.78 -20.70 15.78
N ASP A 230 -15.57 -20.85 14.73
CA ASP A 230 -15.29 -21.73 13.62
C ASP A 230 -14.12 -21.20 12.78
N LEU A 231 -13.12 -22.05 12.54
CA LEU A 231 -11.90 -21.66 11.82
C LEU A 231 -12.20 -21.12 10.41
N TYR A 232 -13.14 -21.73 9.70
CA TYR A 232 -13.49 -21.33 8.34
C TYR A 232 -14.18 -19.96 8.30
N ARG A 233 -14.97 -19.60 9.33
CA ARG A 233 -15.64 -18.29 9.46
C ARG A 233 -14.61 -17.19 9.69
N ILE A 234 -13.77 -17.37 10.71
CA ILE A 234 -12.77 -16.35 11.07
C ILE A 234 -11.72 -16.19 9.96
N ALA A 235 -11.29 -17.28 9.32
CA ALA A 235 -10.35 -17.23 8.20
C ALA A 235 -10.93 -16.46 7.00
N THR A 236 -12.21 -16.67 6.67
CA THR A 236 -12.88 -15.96 5.58
C THR A 236 -13.01 -14.46 5.88
N ILE A 237 -13.39 -14.12 7.12
CA ILE A 237 -13.47 -12.73 7.57
C ILE A 237 -12.10 -12.06 7.47
N ILE A 238 -11.04 -12.68 8.00
CA ILE A 238 -9.69 -12.14 7.95
C ILE A 238 -9.22 -11.97 6.49
N LEU A 239 -9.43 -12.98 5.63
CA LEU A 239 -9.06 -12.92 4.22
C LEU A 239 -9.73 -11.73 3.50
N LEU A 240 -11.04 -11.60 3.65
CA LEU A 240 -11.83 -10.52 3.04
C LEU A 240 -11.43 -9.15 3.63
N SER A 241 -11.09 -9.05 4.91
CA SER A 241 -10.52 -7.82 5.50
C SER A 241 -9.17 -7.44 4.90
N ILE A 242 -8.28 -8.42 4.68
CA ILE A 242 -6.98 -8.17 4.03
C ILE A 242 -7.19 -7.67 2.59
N GLN A 243 -8.11 -8.30 1.85
CA GLN A 243 -8.47 -7.88 0.49
C GLN A 243 -9.07 -6.47 0.45
N MET A 244 -9.94 -6.14 1.41
CA MET A 244 -10.48 -4.80 1.59
C MET A 244 -9.37 -3.76 1.79
N CYS A 245 -8.46 -4.01 2.73
CA CYS A 245 -7.34 -3.11 3.04
C CYS A 245 -6.39 -2.93 1.85
N SER A 246 -6.03 -4.02 1.16
CA SER A 246 -5.18 -3.95 -0.04
C SER A 246 -5.85 -3.15 -1.16
N THR A 247 -7.15 -3.38 -1.43
CA THR A 247 -7.87 -2.65 -2.49
C THR A 247 -7.98 -1.16 -2.15
N SER A 248 -8.26 -0.83 -0.89
CA SER A 248 -8.30 0.54 -0.38
C SER A 248 -6.95 1.26 -0.57
N GLN A 249 -5.86 0.57 -0.27
CA GLN A 249 -4.50 1.08 -0.51
C GLN A 249 -4.25 1.32 -2.00
N SER A 250 -4.70 0.40 -2.87
CA SER A 250 -4.58 0.53 -4.33
C SER A 250 -5.31 1.76 -4.88
N ILE A 251 -6.50 2.08 -4.36
CA ILE A 251 -7.21 3.35 -4.65
C ILE A 251 -6.33 4.53 -4.23
N GLY A 252 -5.75 4.48 -3.03
CA GLY A 252 -4.82 5.48 -2.53
C GLY A 252 -3.64 5.72 -3.48
N TYR A 253 -3.04 4.67 -4.04
CA TYR A 253 -1.95 4.79 -5.00
C TYR A 253 -2.37 5.50 -6.30
N VAL A 254 -3.53 5.13 -6.85
CA VAL A 254 -4.06 5.73 -8.08
C VAL A 254 -4.26 7.24 -7.89
N VAL A 255 -4.85 7.65 -6.76
CA VAL A 255 -5.09 9.07 -6.44
C VAL A 255 -3.79 9.83 -6.15
N SER A 256 -2.86 9.19 -5.44
CA SER A 256 -1.61 9.81 -5.01
C SER A 256 -0.64 10.09 -6.17
N THR A 257 -0.67 9.24 -7.19
CA THR A 257 0.35 9.25 -8.24
C THR A 257 0.36 10.51 -9.09
N PRO A 258 -0.75 11.16 -9.48
CA PRO A 258 -0.71 12.41 -10.26
C PRO A 258 -0.77 13.69 -9.42
N LEU A 259 -1.14 13.61 -8.15
CA LEU A 259 -1.47 14.78 -7.32
C LEU A 259 -0.32 15.21 -6.40
N ASN A 260 -0.50 16.39 -5.79
CA ASN A 260 0.30 16.86 -4.66
C ASN A 260 -0.30 16.31 -3.34
N PRO A 261 0.46 16.22 -2.23
CA PRO A 261 -0.01 15.63 -0.98
C PRO A 261 -1.35 16.19 -0.47
N GLN A 262 -1.52 17.52 -0.47
CA GLN A 262 -2.77 18.16 0.00
C GLN A 262 -3.99 17.76 -0.84
N MET A 263 -3.86 17.78 -2.17
CA MET A 263 -4.94 17.38 -3.07
C MET A 263 -5.21 15.87 -3.02
N ALA A 264 -4.15 15.07 -2.86
CA ALA A 264 -4.28 13.62 -2.74
C ALA A 264 -5.12 13.22 -1.51
N VAL A 265 -4.96 13.93 -0.39
CA VAL A 265 -5.80 13.72 0.81
C VAL A 265 -7.27 14.02 0.49
N VAL A 266 -7.57 15.19 -0.10
CA VAL A 266 -8.96 15.59 -0.41
C VAL A 266 -9.62 14.59 -1.36
N PHE A 267 -8.97 14.28 -2.49
CA PHE A 267 -9.52 13.35 -3.47
C PHE A 267 -9.54 11.90 -2.98
N GLY A 268 -8.58 11.50 -2.14
CA GLY A 268 -8.55 10.17 -1.53
C GLY A 268 -9.76 9.94 -0.63
N MET A 269 -10.05 10.91 0.23
CA MET A 269 -11.23 10.85 1.11
C MET A 269 -12.53 10.90 0.29
N ALA A 270 -12.60 11.73 -0.74
CA ALA A 270 -13.76 11.76 -1.65
C ALA A 270 -13.97 10.42 -2.37
N ALA A 271 -12.90 9.73 -2.79
CA ALA A 271 -12.96 8.43 -3.45
C ALA A 271 -13.47 7.30 -2.54
N SER A 272 -13.43 7.49 -1.21
CA SER A 272 -14.00 6.53 -0.26
C SER A 272 -15.54 6.59 -0.17
N ALA A 273 -16.17 7.71 -0.53
CA ALA A 273 -17.61 7.91 -0.35
C ALA A 273 -18.48 6.91 -1.13
N PRO A 274 -18.21 6.61 -2.42
CA PRO A 274 -18.95 5.58 -3.14
C PRO A 274 -18.80 4.19 -2.49
N ALA A 275 -17.60 3.90 -1.98
CA ALA A 275 -17.33 2.64 -1.30
C ALA A 275 -18.11 2.46 0.01
N ILE A 276 -18.40 3.56 0.71
CA ILE A 276 -19.22 3.57 1.92
C ILE A 276 -20.71 3.46 1.58
N LEU A 277 -21.20 4.29 0.66
CA LEU A 277 -22.63 4.40 0.37
C LEU A 277 -23.19 3.17 -0.35
N PHE A 278 -22.43 2.61 -1.29
CA PHE A 278 -22.86 1.51 -2.14
C PHE A 278 -22.34 0.14 -1.68
N CYS A 279 -21.97 -0.01 -0.41
CA CYS A 279 -21.48 -1.28 0.16
C CYS A 279 -22.58 -2.36 0.33
N GLY A 280 -23.85 -2.03 0.10
CA GLY A 280 -24.97 -2.98 0.21
C GLY A 280 -25.55 -3.15 1.62
N PHE A 281 -24.98 -2.53 2.65
CA PHE A 281 -25.53 -2.55 4.01
C PHE A 281 -26.65 -1.52 4.23
N PHE A 282 -26.43 -0.25 3.83
CA PHE A 282 -27.38 0.83 4.07
C PHE A 282 -28.59 0.78 3.14
N VAL A 283 -28.35 0.46 1.88
CA VAL A 283 -29.39 0.31 0.87
C VAL A 283 -29.16 -1.02 0.16
N GLN A 284 -30.19 -1.85 0.14
CA GLN A 284 -30.15 -3.17 -0.48
C GLN A 284 -30.45 -3.07 -1.96
N THR A 285 -29.86 -3.96 -2.76
CA THR A 285 -29.95 -3.90 -4.23
C THR A 285 -31.39 -4.00 -4.72
N ARG A 286 -32.28 -4.71 -3.99
CA ARG A 286 -33.71 -4.86 -4.31
C ARG A 286 -34.50 -3.55 -4.37
N TYR A 287 -34.05 -2.50 -3.67
CA TYR A 287 -34.76 -1.22 -3.60
C TYR A 287 -34.20 -0.17 -4.58
N LEU A 288 -33.08 -0.42 -5.24
CA LEU A 288 -32.49 0.52 -6.19
C LEU A 288 -33.02 0.30 -7.59
N HIS A 289 -33.24 1.40 -8.30
CA HIS A 289 -33.43 1.36 -9.76
C HIS A 289 -32.18 0.74 -10.42
N PRO A 290 -32.34 -0.13 -11.45
CA PRO A 290 -31.21 -0.82 -12.10
C PRO A 290 -30.09 0.12 -12.58
N ALA A 291 -30.44 1.33 -13.02
CA ALA A 291 -29.50 2.36 -13.46
C ALA A 291 -28.64 2.98 -12.34
N VAL A 292 -28.95 2.74 -11.06
CA VAL A 292 -28.10 3.15 -9.92
C VAL A 292 -27.44 1.93 -9.28
N ALA A 293 -28.08 0.76 -9.37
CA ALA A 293 -27.55 -0.49 -8.83
C ALA A 293 -26.17 -0.87 -9.39
N TRP A 294 -25.84 -0.47 -10.63
CA TRP A 294 -24.51 -0.75 -11.21
C TRP A 294 -23.35 -0.16 -10.41
N PHE A 295 -23.53 0.97 -9.71
CA PHE A 295 -22.50 1.55 -8.85
C PHE A 295 -22.12 0.62 -7.68
N MET A 296 -23.06 -0.19 -7.20
CA MET A 296 -22.79 -1.19 -6.17
C MET A 296 -21.85 -2.28 -6.70
N PHE A 297 -22.10 -2.75 -7.93
CA PHE A 297 -21.24 -3.76 -8.58
C PHE A 297 -19.86 -3.21 -8.96
N CYS A 298 -19.70 -1.90 -9.14
CA CYS A 298 -18.40 -1.27 -9.37
C CYS A 298 -17.58 -1.03 -8.09
N THR A 299 -18.09 -1.44 -6.93
CA THR A 299 -17.52 -1.12 -5.63
C THR A 299 -17.00 -2.39 -4.94
N HIS A 300 -15.71 -2.46 -4.62
CA HIS A 300 -15.13 -3.61 -3.92
C HIS A 300 -15.78 -3.89 -2.54
N SER A 301 -16.16 -2.84 -1.81
CA SER A 301 -16.79 -2.95 -0.50
C SER A 301 -18.14 -3.66 -0.53
N PHE A 302 -18.86 -3.62 -1.66
CA PHE A 302 -20.11 -4.37 -1.83
C PHE A 302 -19.90 -5.87 -1.74
N TYR A 303 -18.88 -6.39 -2.42
CA TYR A 303 -18.55 -7.82 -2.41
C TYR A 303 -18.00 -8.27 -1.05
N VAL A 304 -17.12 -7.46 -0.44
CA VAL A 304 -16.58 -7.72 0.91
C VAL A 304 -17.70 -7.81 1.93
N GLN A 305 -18.62 -6.85 1.91
CA GLN A 305 -19.71 -6.75 2.88
C GLN A 305 -20.68 -7.93 2.79
N ARG A 306 -21.08 -8.34 1.59
CA ARG A 306 -21.92 -9.53 1.40
C ARG A 306 -21.19 -10.81 1.80
N GLY A 307 -19.88 -10.90 1.52
CA GLY A 307 -19.04 -12.01 1.98
C GLY A 307 -18.93 -12.07 3.50
N PHE A 308 -18.83 -10.93 4.19
CA PHE A 308 -18.88 -10.86 5.65
C PHE A 308 -20.22 -11.32 6.21
N MET A 309 -21.33 -10.84 5.66
CA MET A 309 -22.66 -11.27 6.11
C MET A 309 -22.83 -12.77 5.97
N PHE A 310 -22.44 -13.33 4.82
CA PHE A 310 -22.45 -14.77 4.60
C PHE A 310 -21.53 -15.52 5.58
N ALA A 311 -20.31 -15.05 5.83
CA ALA A 311 -19.40 -15.71 6.77
C ALA A 311 -19.91 -15.66 8.23
N LEU A 312 -20.60 -14.59 8.60
CA LEU A 312 -21.16 -14.39 9.94
C LEU A 312 -22.40 -15.25 10.19
N PHE A 313 -23.34 -15.29 9.25
CA PHE A 313 -24.66 -15.90 9.48
C PHE A 313 -24.92 -17.18 8.67
N GLY A 314 -24.10 -17.48 7.66
CA GLY A 314 -24.26 -18.66 6.80
C GLY A 314 -23.70 -19.94 7.42
N TRP A 315 -23.50 -20.97 6.60
CA TRP A 315 -22.97 -22.28 7.00
C TRP A 315 -23.68 -22.89 8.22
N ASP A 316 -25.01 -22.90 8.21
CA ASP A 316 -25.84 -23.56 9.23
C ASP A 316 -25.43 -23.20 10.67
N ARG A 317 -25.39 -21.89 10.96
CA ARG A 317 -24.99 -21.35 12.27
C ARG A 317 -25.95 -21.75 13.40
N GLY A 318 -27.17 -22.16 13.07
CA GLY A 318 -28.25 -22.40 14.02
C GLY A 318 -28.94 -21.11 14.46
N GLU A 319 -29.99 -21.27 15.28
CA GLU A 319 -30.84 -20.17 15.72
C GLU A 319 -30.14 -19.21 16.68
N LEU A 320 -30.33 -17.91 16.46
CA LEU A 320 -29.91 -16.87 17.40
C LEU A 320 -30.86 -16.84 18.61
N VAL A 321 -30.29 -16.71 19.81
CA VAL A 321 -31.02 -16.80 21.07
C VAL A 321 -31.66 -15.46 21.42
N CYS A 322 -32.90 -15.49 21.92
CA CYS A 322 -33.53 -14.34 22.56
C CYS A 322 -33.18 -14.34 24.06
N ASP A 323 -32.64 -13.23 24.57
CA ASP A 323 -32.35 -13.09 26.00
C ASP A 323 -33.68 -12.90 26.75
N GLU A 324 -33.96 -13.76 27.74
CA GLU A 324 -35.20 -13.70 28.52
C GLU A 324 -35.32 -12.43 29.38
N ARG A 325 -34.22 -11.68 29.57
CA ARG A 325 -34.21 -10.41 30.32
C ARG A 325 -34.90 -9.25 29.59
N ASP A 326 -35.06 -9.31 28.28
CA ASP A 326 -35.70 -8.26 27.48
C ASP A 326 -37.18 -8.59 27.19
N SER A 327 -37.92 -9.01 28.23
CA SER A 327 -39.32 -9.46 28.11
C SER A 327 -40.32 -8.39 27.65
N ASP A 328 -39.93 -7.11 27.69
CA ASP A 328 -40.77 -5.98 27.23
C ASP A 328 -40.72 -5.77 25.71
N THR A 329 -39.83 -6.47 24.99
CA THR A 329 -39.69 -6.38 23.54
C THR A 329 -39.97 -7.72 22.88
N LEU A 330 -40.83 -7.75 21.85
CA LEU A 330 -41.10 -8.97 21.09
C LEU A 330 -39.81 -9.44 20.39
N CYS A 331 -39.15 -10.45 20.94
CA CYS A 331 -38.00 -11.12 20.33
C CYS A 331 -38.44 -12.48 19.77
N ILE A 332 -38.19 -12.69 18.48
CA ILE A 332 -38.43 -13.96 17.81
C ILE A 332 -37.06 -14.58 17.55
N PRO A 333 -36.81 -15.85 17.91
CA PRO A 333 -35.59 -16.53 17.50
C PRO A 333 -35.55 -16.59 15.97
N ILE A 334 -34.43 -16.18 15.39
CA ILE A 334 -34.25 -16.09 13.94
C ILE A 334 -33.07 -16.97 13.56
N ASP A 335 -33.24 -17.74 12.49
CA ASP A 335 -32.18 -18.55 11.93
C ASP A 335 -31.24 -17.70 11.05
N GLY A 336 -29.96 -18.06 10.99
CA GLY A 336 -28.94 -17.32 10.25
C GLY A 336 -29.32 -17.09 8.77
N ASP A 337 -29.92 -18.09 8.13
CA ASP A 337 -30.38 -18.01 6.74
C ASP A 337 -31.50 -16.99 6.52
N GLN A 338 -32.37 -16.79 7.52
CA GLN A 338 -33.40 -15.75 7.46
C GLN A 338 -32.77 -14.37 7.60
N VAL A 339 -31.76 -14.21 8.46
CA VAL A 339 -31.00 -12.96 8.56
C VAL A 339 -30.32 -12.64 7.22
N LEU A 340 -29.73 -13.65 6.55
CA LEU A 340 -29.09 -13.49 5.24
C LEU A 340 -30.07 -13.06 4.13
N ASP A 341 -31.30 -13.58 4.15
CA ASP A 341 -32.33 -13.21 3.18
C ASP A 341 -32.80 -11.76 3.37
N VAL A 342 -32.95 -11.34 4.64
CA VAL A 342 -33.25 -9.95 4.99
C VAL A 342 -32.09 -9.02 4.61
N MET A 343 -30.84 -9.47 4.70
CA MET A 343 -29.65 -8.68 4.35
C MET A 343 -29.23 -8.78 2.88
N ASP A 344 -29.99 -9.48 2.02
CA ASP A 344 -29.69 -9.62 0.59
C ASP A 344 -28.28 -10.23 0.34
N ALA A 345 -27.92 -11.18 1.20
CA ALA A 345 -26.63 -11.89 1.22
C ALA A 345 -26.80 -13.42 1.20
N LYS A 346 -27.98 -13.91 0.83
CA LYS A 346 -28.26 -15.33 0.62
C LYS A 346 -27.63 -15.81 -0.70
N ASN A 347 -27.12 -17.04 -0.73
CA ASN A 347 -26.48 -17.67 -1.90
C ASN A 347 -25.24 -16.92 -2.44
N VAL A 348 -24.37 -16.45 -1.55
CA VAL A 348 -23.10 -15.82 -1.94
C VAL A 348 -22.06 -16.90 -2.24
N ASP A 349 -21.52 -16.89 -3.45
CA ASP A 349 -20.31 -17.64 -3.77
C ASP A 349 -19.07 -16.86 -3.29
N LEU A 350 -18.56 -17.26 -2.13
CA LEU A 350 -17.41 -16.65 -1.48
C LEU A 350 -16.15 -16.67 -2.37
N PHE A 351 -15.93 -17.74 -3.13
CA PHE A 351 -14.75 -17.85 -3.98
C PHE A 351 -14.84 -16.88 -5.15
N ALA A 352 -16.01 -16.77 -5.78
CA ALA A 352 -16.26 -15.79 -6.84
C ALA A 352 -16.09 -14.37 -6.31
N TYR A 353 -16.65 -14.04 -5.15
CA TYR A 353 -16.58 -12.69 -4.58
C TYR A 353 -15.15 -12.32 -4.18
N SER A 354 -14.43 -13.24 -3.53
CA SER A 354 -13.02 -13.04 -3.20
C SER A 354 -12.17 -12.86 -4.47
N GLY A 355 -12.45 -13.64 -5.53
CA GLY A 355 -11.80 -13.49 -6.83
C GLY A 355 -12.06 -12.14 -7.49
N ILE A 356 -13.29 -11.63 -7.41
CA ILE A 356 -13.67 -10.30 -7.91
C ILE A 356 -12.91 -9.20 -7.16
N VAL A 357 -12.88 -9.24 -5.83
CA VAL A 357 -12.15 -8.23 -5.03
C VAL A 357 -10.65 -8.27 -5.33
N LEU A 358 -10.07 -9.47 -5.49
CA LEU A 358 -8.67 -9.61 -5.90
C LEU A 358 -8.43 -9.03 -7.31
N ALA A 359 -9.36 -9.23 -8.24
CA ALA A 359 -9.28 -8.65 -9.58
C ALA A 359 -9.32 -7.11 -9.53
N PHE A 360 -10.16 -6.52 -8.67
CA PHE A 360 -10.17 -5.07 -8.42
C PHE A 360 -8.81 -4.59 -7.90
N ASP A 361 -8.26 -5.24 -6.88
CA ASP A 361 -6.97 -4.88 -6.30
C ASP A 361 -5.83 -4.93 -7.33
N VAL A 362 -5.73 -6.02 -8.09
CA VAL A 362 -4.71 -6.20 -9.13
C VAL A 362 -4.86 -5.16 -10.23
N THR A 363 -6.10 -4.91 -10.70
CA THR A 363 -6.38 -3.92 -11.74
C THR A 363 -5.96 -2.51 -11.30
N LEU A 364 -6.32 -2.11 -10.08
CA LEU A 364 -5.96 -0.80 -9.53
C LEU A 364 -4.44 -0.66 -9.35
N LYS A 365 -3.72 -1.72 -8.94
CA LYS A 365 -2.25 -1.71 -8.88
C LYS A 365 -1.61 -1.55 -10.27
N PHE A 366 -2.14 -2.23 -11.29
CA PHE A 366 -1.66 -2.02 -12.66
C PHE A 366 -1.92 -0.59 -13.16
N VAL A 367 -3.08 -0.01 -12.85
CA VAL A 367 -3.40 1.38 -13.18
C VAL A 367 -2.44 2.34 -12.47
N ALA A 368 -2.21 2.16 -11.16
CA ALA A 368 -1.24 2.95 -10.40
C ALA A 368 0.19 2.83 -10.96
N PHE A 369 0.63 1.62 -11.34
CA PHE A 369 1.91 1.43 -12.00
C PHE A 369 2.00 2.15 -13.35
N GLY A 370 0.93 2.10 -14.15
CA GLY A 370 0.81 2.82 -15.42
C GLY A 370 0.91 4.34 -15.23
N LEU A 371 0.20 4.88 -14.25
CA LEU A 371 0.25 6.31 -13.88
C LEU A 371 1.65 6.73 -13.41
N LEU A 372 2.32 5.87 -12.64
CA LEU A 372 3.68 6.16 -12.15
C LEU A 372 4.66 6.20 -13.32
N LYS A 373 4.56 5.22 -14.23
CA LYS A 373 5.35 5.17 -15.46
C LYS A 373 5.10 6.40 -16.33
N TRP A 374 3.85 6.83 -16.47
CA TRP A 374 3.47 8.03 -17.20
C TRP A 374 4.05 9.30 -16.57
N ARG A 375 3.96 9.45 -15.23
CA ARG A 375 4.53 10.60 -14.50
C ARG A 375 6.06 10.66 -14.61
N ILE A 376 6.73 9.51 -14.58
CA ILE A 376 8.18 9.42 -14.82
C ILE A 376 8.52 9.84 -16.25
N TRP A 377 7.75 9.38 -17.25
CA TRP A 377 7.98 9.71 -18.66
C TRP A 377 7.78 11.21 -18.94
N ARG A 378 6.73 11.83 -18.40
CA ARG A 378 6.42 13.25 -18.62
C ARG A 378 7.45 14.22 -18.03
N LYS A 379 8.15 13.81 -16.97
CA LYS A 379 9.19 14.62 -16.29
C LYS A 379 10.63 14.27 -16.76
N ARG A 380 10.80 13.35 -17.71
CA ARG A 380 12.05 13.16 -18.45
C ARG A 380 12.10 14.15 -19.61
#